data_AF-A0A9W7DHS2-F1
#
_entry.id   AF-A0A9W7DHS2-F1
#
_cell.length_a   1.000
_cell.length_b   1.000
_cell.length_c   1.000
_cell.angle_alpha   90.00
_cell.angle_beta   90.00
_cell.angle_gamma   90.00
#
_symmetry.space_group_name_H-M   'P 1'
#
loop_
_entity.id
_entity.type
_entity.pdbx_description
1 polymer ?
#
loop_
_entity_poly.entity_id
_entity_poly.type
_entity_poly.pdbx_seq_one_letter_code
_entity_poly.pdbx_strand_id
1 'polypeptide(L)'
;MGLVNRSVQLRLRQKKLADQSLSLNSNSNSNSKATDLSEVTDLVLQTKAENSQQLIEKIEEKLNQIELSQNYQKYWKYDTDLRNYQVSFDPLEYENSRLVKHIYDPRVSFTVYLNHIKKQFQKLDPLNNDPTQDITIPFSWQDWIDLSVLNQYLEYDEDDKPNCKDIIVRGSSYKPSNKFRDQKLEYSPSCIDSQFYNGSTDKSLLPGFNFVSQGKKATFIEKQIQAKSYMLSGAPIPNSILFLSENGTYEVFPTEDKTMMQSGLFEEFKNDHGISTLSSLGNNLLVVNPIEEFESLTSTIPPQQSSLRFDQLFTKETNFEYKVPFESFIFNDTQIVNELEERNQSDSLKPFEKRHLQSLKYSQTQEMSKLPKSFFEVNINWPAKFKGHKLTENGGHYDYRFFNTFLSESKLNQFDDVSEKRKIILHRLIHTWLQFTYKQGYVSFLAHGTLLSWYWDGLVFEWDDDIDVQMPIMDLNNLSMHFNGSMIVQDLKFGFHKFFLDVSNSITHRTKGNDSCCL
;
A
#
# COMPACT_ATOMS: atom_id res chain seq x y z
N MET A 1 10.95 -39.83 -4.18
CA MET A 1 11.35 -39.94 -5.61
C MET A 1 10.31 -39.42 -6.61
N GLY A 2 9.01 -39.38 -6.30
CA GLY A 2 7.99 -38.76 -7.20
C GLY A 2 7.94 -37.22 -7.21
N LEU A 3 8.51 -36.55 -6.18
CA LEU A 3 8.45 -35.09 -5.98
C LEU A 3 9.43 -34.28 -6.85
N VAL A 4 10.56 -34.88 -7.27
CA VAL A 4 11.57 -34.20 -8.09
C VAL A 4 11.25 -34.30 -9.58
N ASN A 5 10.59 -35.37 -10.03
CA ASN A 5 10.31 -35.59 -11.45
C ASN A 5 9.20 -34.69 -12.02
N ARG A 6 8.22 -34.25 -11.22
CA ARG A 6 7.13 -33.39 -11.71
C ARG A 6 7.53 -31.91 -11.81
N SER A 7 8.30 -31.39 -10.86
CA SER A 7 8.79 -30.00 -10.89
C SER A 7 9.81 -29.79 -12.02
N VAL A 8 10.66 -30.79 -12.28
CA VAL A 8 11.61 -30.78 -13.40
C VAL A 8 10.88 -30.86 -14.75
N GLN A 9 9.80 -31.65 -14.86
CA GLN A 9 9.00 -31.69 -16.11
C GLN A 9 8.23 -30.40 -16.40
N LEU A 10 7.72 -29.70 -15.37
CA LEU A 10 7.08 -28.39 -15.52
C LEU A 10 8.09 -27.31 -15.96
N ARG A 11 9.28 -27.28 -15.36
CA ARG A 11 10.36 -26.34 -15.71
C ARG A 11 10.94 -26.58 -17.11
N LEU A 12 11.06 -27.84 -17.55
CA LEU A 12 11.52 -28.17 -18.90
C LEU A 12 10.48 -27.80 -19.98
N ARG A 13 9.18 -27.79 -19.65
CA ARG A 13 8.12 -27.32 -20.56
C ARG A 13 8.10 -25.79 -20.68
N GLN A 14 8.28 -25.06 -19.57
CA GLN A 14 8.36 -23.59 -19.59
C GLN A 14 9.55 -23.08 -20.40
N LYS A 15 10.71 -23.75 -20.33
CA LYS A 15 11.92 -23.33 -21.05
C LYS A 15 11.84 -23.56 -22.57
N LYS A 16 11.11 -24.59 -23.02
CA LYS A 16 10.96 -24.89 -24.45
C LYS A 16 10.01 -23.94 -25.20
N LEU A 17 9.21 -23.17 -24.46
CA LEU A 17 8.23 -22.21 -24.99
C LEU A 17 8.73 -20.76 -24.96
N ALA A 18 9.64 -20.42 -24.05
CA ALA A 18 10.30 -19.11 -24.01
C ALA A 18 11.18 -18.83 -25.25
N ASP A 19 11.72 -19.87 -25.89
CA ASP A 19 12.52 -19.73 -27.13
C ASP A 19 11.66 -19.54 -28.40
N GLN A 20 10.33 -19.57 -28.31
CA GLN A 20 9.41 -19.44 -29.47
C GLN A 20 8.69 -18.09 -29.57
N SER A 21 8.78 -17.20 -28.58
CA SER A 21 8.09 -15.91 -28.58
C SER A 21 9.01 -14.76 -28.99
N LEU A 22 9.39 -14.72 -30.27
CA LEU A 22 9.92 -13.53 -30.93
C LEU A 22 9.14 -13.30 -32.22
N SER A 23 8.06 -12.54 -32.08
CA SER A 23 7.36 -11.72 -33.06
C SER A 23 5.88 -11.75 -32.73
N LEU A 24 5.26 -10.58 -32.60
CA LEU A 24 3.98 -10.28 -33.24
C LEU A 24 3.65 -8.80 -33.06
N ASN A 25 3.43 -8.18 -34.22
CA ASN A 25 3.06 -6.79 -34.42
C ASN A 25 1.67 -6.49 -33.85
N SER A 26 1.52 -5.26 -33.34
CA SER A 26 0.25 -4.61 -33.08
C SER A 26 -0.41 -4.21 -34.40
N ASN A 27 -1.64 -4.66 -34.61
CA ASN A 27 -2.59 -4.02 -35.52
C ASN A 27 -3.98 -4.13 -34.90
N SER A 28 -4.51 -2.99 -34.51
CA SER A 28 -5.87 -2.80 -34.01
C SER A 28 -6.88 -2.96 -35.16
N ASN A 29 -7.72 -3.98 -35.10
CA ASN A 29 -8.96 -4.04 -35.85
C ASN A 29 -10.08 -4.56 -34.96
N SER A 30 -11.23 -3.89 -35.06
CA SER A 30 -12.48 -4.14 -34.35
C SER A 30 -13.06 -5.53 -34.65
N ASN A 31 -12.69 -6.51 -33.83
CA ASN A 31 -13.39 -7.77 -33.54
C ASN A 31 -12.56 -8.50 -32.47
N SER A 32 -12.46 -7.94 -31.26
CA SER A 32 -11.68 -8.58 -30.19
C SER A 32 -12.48 -9.76 -29.64
N LYS A 33 -12.04 -10.98 -29.97
CA LYS A 33 -12.45 -12.19 -29.26
C LYS A 33 -12.05 -12.04 -27.79
N ALA A 34 -12.93 -12.44 -26.88
CA ALA A 34 -12.60 -12.45 -25.47
C ALA A 34 -11.42 -13.43 -25.21
N THR A 35 -10.46 -13.02 -24.37
CA THR A 35 -9.21 -13.73 -24.07
C THR A 35 -9.06 -14.13 -22.60
N ASP A 36 -9.95 -13.69 -21.70
CA ASP A 36 -9.94 -14.03 -20.28
C ASP A 36 -11.35 -14.24 -19.67
N LEU A 37 -11.40 -14.77 -18.44
CA LEU A 37 -12.66 -15.07 -17.75
C LEU A 37 -13.38 -13.83 -17.21
N SER A 38 -12.70 -12.71 -17.03
CA SER A 38 -13.35 -11.46 -16.58
C SER A 38 -14.28 -10.91 -17.66
N GLU A 39 -13.92 -11.10 -18.93
CA GLU A 39 -14.79 -10.84 -20.07
C GLU A 39 -15.99 -11.80 -20.16
N VAL A 40 -15.93 -13.00 -19.52
CA VAL A 40 -17.09 -13.91 -19.45
C VAL A 40 -18.21 -13.30 -18.62
N THR A 41 -17.91 -12.64 -17.51
CA THR A 41 -18.91 -11.92 -16.73
C THR A 41 -19.58 -10.86 -17.60
N ASP A 42 -18.80 -10.04 -18.32
CA ASP A 42 -19.33 -9.05 -19.27
C ASP A 42 -20.13 -9.69 -20.42
N LEU A 43 -19.70 -10.86 -20.91
CA LEU A 43 -20.44 -11.64 -21.89
C LEU A 43 -21.79 -12.08 -21.34
N VAL A 44 -21.87 -12.50 -20.07
CA VAL A 44 -23.15 -12.79 -19.39
C VAL A 44 -24.00 -11.51 -19.32
N LEU A 45 -23.42 -10.34 -19.02
CA LEU A 45 -24.15 -9.06 -18.96
C LEU A 45 -24.77 -8.67 -20.30
N GLN A 46 -24.07 -8.96 -21.39
CA GLN A 46 -24.50 -8.63 -22.74
C GLN A 46 -25.41 -9.70 -23.36
N THR A 47 -25.55 -10.86 -22.72
CA THR A 47 -26.34 -11.98 -23.24
C THR A 47 -27.81 -11.84 -22.85
N LYS A 48 -28.61 -11.31 -23.77
CA LYS A 48 -30.07 -11.35 -23.66
C LYS A 48 -30.59 -12.77 -23.93
N ALA A 49 -31.36 -13.32 -22.99
CA ALA A 49 -32.02 -14.62 -23.12
C ALA A 49 -33.45 -14.54 -22.57
N GLU A 50 -34.37 -15.26 -23.20
CA GLU A 50 -35.78 -15.31 -22.83
C GLU A 50 -36.05 -16.31 -21.71
N ASN A 51 -35.16 -17.30 -21.55
CA ASN A 51 -35.21 -18.31 -20.49
C ASN A 51 -33.82 -18.81 -20.11
N SER A 52 -33.74 -19.57 -19.01
CA SER A 52 -32.49 -20.09 -18.46
C SER A 52 -31.75 -21.05 -19.40
N GLN A 53 -32.47 -21.85 -20.19
CA GLN A 53 -31.86 -22.80 -21.12
C GLN A 53 -31.19 -22.07 -22.29
N GLN A 54 -31.87 -21.08 -22.85
CA GLN A 54 -31.30 -20.22 -23.90
C GLN A 54 -30.12 -19.39 -23.39
N LEU A 55 -30.13 -19.00 -22.10
CA LEU A 55 -29.00 -18.33 -21.47
C LEU A 55 -27.78 -19.25 -21.42
N ILE A 56 -27.96 -20.50 -20.95
CA ILE A 56 -26.89 -21.50 -20.85
C ILE A 56 -26.31 -21.79 -22.23
N GLU A 57 -27.15 -22.07 -23.24
CA GLU A 57 -26.70 -22.36 -24.60
C GLU A 57 -25.87 -21.19 -25.19
N LYS A 58 -26.33 -19.95 -25.02
CA LYS A 58 -25.60 -18.77 -25.50
C LYS A 58 -24.29 -18.54 -24.76
N ILE A 59 -24.24 -18.81 -23.46
CA ILE A 59 -23.00 -18.73 -22.68
C ILE A 59 -22.03 -19.81 -23.13
N GLU A 60 -22.47 -21.06 -23.29
CA GLU A 60 -21.63 -22.16 -23.77
C GLU A 60 -21.08 -21.90 -25.17
N GLU A 61 -21.90 -21.39 -26.10
CA GLU A 61 -21.45 -20.98 -27.43
C GLU A 61 -20.37 -19.89 -27.37
N LYS A 62 -20.57 -18.88 -26.51
CA LYS A 62 -19.59 -17.79 -26.32
C LYS A 62 -18.31 -18.29 -25.66
N LEU A 63 -18.40 -19.14 -24.63
CA LEU A 63 -17.26 -19.75 -23.96
C LEU A 63 -16.43 -20.60 -24.92
N ASN A 64 -17.07 -21.36 -25.80
CA ASN A 64 -16.40 -22.14 -26.84
C ASN A 64 -15.68 -21.27 -27.89
N GLN A 65 -16.03 -19.99 -28.00
CA GLN A 65 -15.37 -19.02 -28.87
C GLN A 65 -14.22 -18.25 -28.19
N ILE A 66 -14.08 -18.38 -26.86
CA ILE A 66 -12.96 -17.80 -26.12
C ILE A 66 -11.72 -18.60 -26.44
N GLU A 67 -10.80 -17.99 -27.19
CA GLU A 67 -9.44 -18.48 -27.28
C GLU A 67 -8.74 -18.13 -25.96
N LEU A 68 -8.90 -19.00 -24.95
CA LEU A 68 -8.14 -18.91 -23.72
C LEU A 68 -6.67 -18.83 -24.12
N SER A 69 -6.04 -17.70 -23.82
CA SER A 69 -4.68 -17.47 -24.27
C SER A 69 -3.81 -18.62 -23.77
N GLN A 70 -3.10 -19.30 -24.68
CA GLN A 70 -2.01 -20.21 -24.29
C GLN A 70 -0.78 -19.43 -23.81
N ASN A 71 -0.89 -18.10 -23.73
CA ASN A 71 0.13 -17.25 -23.15
C ASN A 71 0.16 -17.48 -21.64
N TYR A 72 1.03 -18.38 -21.19
CA TYR A 72 1.28 -18.67 -19.79
C TYR A 72 1.77 -17.45 -18.97
N GLN A 73 2.09 -16.32 -19.61
CA GLN A 73 2.39 -15.06 -18.92
C GLN A 73 1.14 -14.23 -18.64
N LYS A 74 0.00 -14.50 -19.29
CA LYS A 74 -1.27 -13.83 -19.01
C LYS A 74 -2.08 -14.69 -18.04
N TYR A 75 -2.54 -14.08 -16.96
CA TYR A 75 -3.38 -14.76 -16.00
C TYR A 75 -4.78 -14.99 -16.60
N TRP A 76 -5.24 -16.24 -16.62
CA TRP A 76 -6.43 -16.63 -17.40
C TRP A 76 -7.76 -16.18 -16.78
N LYS A 77 -7.80 -15.98 -15.45
CA LYS A 77 -9.04 -15.59 -14.72
C LYS A 77 -9.22 -14.07 -14.63
N TYR A 78 -8.14 -13.28 -14.57
CA TYR A 78 -8.21 -11.81 -14.46
C TYR A 78 -7.32 -11.14 -15.51
N ASP A 79 -7.82 -10.09 -16.14
CA ASP A 79 -6.97 -9.16 -16.86
C ASP A 79 -6.09 -8.36 -15.87
N THR A 80 -4.78 -8.56 -15.97
CA THR A 80 -3.78 -7.86 -15.14
C THR A 80 -3.23 -6.61 -15.81
N ASP A 81 -3.66 -6.32 -17.06
CA ASP A 81 -3.18 -5.16 -17.78
C ASP A 81 -3.60 -3.87 -17.06
N LEU A 82 -2.63 -2.98 -16.87
CA LEU A 82 -2.87 -1.72 -16.21
C LEU A 82 -3.65 -0.78 -17.13
N ARG A 83 -4.89 -0.47 -16.75
CA ARG A 83 -5.77 0.48 -17.46
C ARG A 83 -5.94 1.77 -16.66
N ASN A 84 -6.27 2.86 -17.34
CA ASN A 84 -6.57 4.18 -16.73
C ASN A 84 -5.43 4.78 -15.88
N TYR A 85 -4.17 4.49 -16.21
CA TYR A 85 -3.01 4.97 -15.48
C TYR A 85 -2.64 6.43 -15.77
N GLN A 86 -3.18 7.02 -16.84
CA GLN A 86 -3.03 8.44 -17.17
C GLN A 86 -4.23 9.24 -16.67
N VAL A 87 -4.01 10.52 -16.37
CA VAL A 87 -5.07 11.48 -16.05
C VAL A 87 -4.80 12.82 -16.71
N SER A 88 -5.86 13.47 -17.17
CA SER A 88 -5.82 14.81 -17.73
C SER A 88 -6.56 15.76 -16.80
N PHE A 89 -5.93 16.87 -16.42
CA PHE A 89 -6.51 17.86 -15.50
C PHE A 89 -5.95 19.27 -15.76
N ASP A 90 -6.66 20.30 -15.29
CA ASP A 90 -6.17 21.69 -15.26
C ASP A 90 -5.30 21.89 -14.00
N PRO A 91 -4.00 22.20 -14.12
CA PRO A 91 -3.10 22.36 -12.98
C PRO A 91 -3.50 23.49 -12.02
N LEU A 92 -4.03 24.60 -12.53
CA LEU A 92 -4.44 25.74 -11.72
C LEU A 92 -5.75 25.43 -10.99
N GLU A 93 -6.70 24.78 -11.64
CA GLU A 93 -7.93 24.32 -10.98
C GLU A 93 -7.62 23.29 -9.89
N TYR A 94 -6.69 22.37 -10.16
CA TYR A 94 -6.25 21.36 -9.21
C TYR A 94 -5.58 21.99 -7.98
N GLU A 95 -4.65 22.93 -8.19
CA GLU A 95 -3.99 23.67 -7.10
C GLU A 95 -5.00 24.44 -6.24
N ASN A 96 -5.86 25.26 -6.85
CA ASN A 96 -6.89 26.01 -6.14
C ASN A 96 -7.83 25.09 -5.36
N SER A 97 -8.18 23.95 -5.95
CA SER A 97 -8.99 22.94 -5.32
C SER A 97 -8.29 22.31 -4.10
N ARG A 98 -6.97 22.05 -4.17
CA ARG A 98 -6.19 21.48 -3.07
C ARG A 98 -6.03 22.41 -1.88
N LEU A 99 -6.26 23.72 -2.04
CA LEU A 99 -6.25 24.69 -0.94
C LEU A 99 -7.45 24.59 0.00
N VAL A 100 -8.58 24.05 -0.47
CA VAL A 100 -9.86 24.08 0.28
C VAL A 100 -10.48 22.69 0.49
N LYS A 101 -10.01 21.66 -0.21
CA LYS A 101 -10.53 20.29 -0.08
C LYS A 101 -9.43 19.24 -0.22
N HIS A 102 -9.65 18.11 0.47
CA HIS A 102 -8.85 16.91 0.31
C HIS A 102 -9.16 16.24 -1.02
N ILE A 103 -8.19 16.23 -1.93
CA ILE A 103 -8.26 15.53 -3.22
C ILE A 103 -7.04 14.64 -3.32
N TYR A 104 -7.27 13.39 -3.64
CA TYR A 104 -6.20 12.44 -3.86
C TYR A 104 -6.43 11.73 -5.19
N ASP A 105 -5.44 11.82 -6.08
CA ASP A 105 -5.33 10.96 -7.24
C ASP A 105 -3.91 10.40 -7.28
N PRO A 106 -3.72 9.07 -7.15
CA PRO A 106 -2.39 8.49 -7.14
C PRO A 106 -1.60 8.85 -8.40
N ARG A 107 -2.26 9.02 -9.56
CA ARG A 107 -1.58 9.28 -10.84
C ARG A 107 -0.92 10.66 -10.83
N VAL A 108 -1.57 11.65 -10.23
CA VAL A 108 -0.99 12.99 -10.03
C VAL A 108 0.13 12.92 -9.00
N SER A 109 -0.14 12.38 -7.80
CA SER A 109 0.87 12.31 -6.74
C SER A 109 2.15 11.60 -7.19
N PHE A 110 2.04 10.40 -7.79
CA PHE A 110 3.21 9.67 -8.26
C PHE A 110 3.99 10.44 -9.32
N THR A 111 3.32 11.05 -10.31
CA THR A 111 3.99 11.83 -11.36
C THR A 111 4.81 12.98 -10.76
N VAL A 112 4.19 13.79 -9.89
CA VAL A 112 4.83 14.97 -9.30
C VAL A 112 6.02 14.56 -8.41
N TYR A 113 5.84 13.54 -7.58
CA TYR A 113 6.90 13.04 -6.70
C TYR A 113 8.05 12.38 -7.47
N LEU A 114 7.77 11.58 -8.51
CA LEU A 114 8.81 10.93 -9.31
C LEU A 114 9.65 11.94 -10.09
N ASN A 115 9.03 13.00 -10.63
CA ASN A 115 9.76 14.08 -11.28
C ASN A 115 10.80 14.70 -10.32
N HIS A 116 10.39 14.99 -9.09
CA HIS A 116 11.30 15.52 -8.07
C HIS A 116 12.37 14.50 -7.65
N ILE A 117 11.99 13.25 -7.37
CA ILE A 117 12.90 12.17 -6.95
C ILE A 117 14.00 11.96 -8.00
N LYS A 118 13.64 11.90 -9.29
CA LYS A 118 14.60 11.79 -10.39
C LYS A 118 15.63 12.92 -10.36
N LYS A 119 15.20 14.16 -10.18
CA LYS A 119 16.09 15.33 -10.11
C LYS A 119 17.01 15.26 -8.89
N GLN A 120 16.51 14.79 -7.75
CA GLN A 120 17.35 14.59 -6.56
C GLN A 120 18.43 13.55 -6.80
N PHE A 121 18.09 12.38 -7.36
CA PHE A 121 19.09 11.36 -7.72
C PHE A 121 20.12 11.91 -8.72
N GLN A 122 19.67 12.55 -9.80
CA GLN A 122 20.58 13.14 -10.79
C GLN A 122 21.56 14.17 -10.21
N LYS A 123 21.17 14.84 -9.13
CA LYS A 123 21.99 15.89 -8.49
C LYS A 123 22.90 15.33 -7.40
N LEU A 124 22.41 14.40 -6.58
CA LEU A 124 23.06 13.98 -5.34
C LEU A 124 23.70 12.60 -5.45
N ASP A 125 23.00 11.63 -6.05
CA ASP A 125 23.49 10.26 -6.23
C ASP A 125 23.07 9.67 -7.59
N PRO A 126 23.73 10.05 -8.70
CA PRO A 126 23.35 9.60 -10.03
C PRO A 126 23.55 8.09 -10.27
N LEU A 127 24.29 7.42 -9.38
CA LEU A 127 24.61 6.00 -9.48
C LEU A 127 23.84 5.15 -8.45
N ASN A 128 23.02 5.78 -7.59
CA ASN A 128 22.20 5.13 -6.57
C ASN A 128 22.98 4.07 -5.76
N ASN A 129 24.18 4.46 -5.32
CA ASN A 129 25.11 3.58 -4.64
C ASN A 129 25.93 4.29 -3.55
N ASP A 130 25.69 5.58 -3.30
CA ASP A 130 26.38 6.32 -2.25
C ASP A 130 25.59 6.23 -0.94
N PRO A 131 26.03 5.42 0.04
CA PRO A 131 25.31 5.23 1.30
C PRO A 131 25.36 6.45 2.23
N THR A 132 25.97 7.57 1.79
CA THR A 132 26.06 8.84 2.52
C THR A 132 25.12 9.92 1.98
N GLN A 133 24.54 9.73 0.80
CA GLN A 133 23.61 10.67 0.16
C GLN A 133 22.17 10.17 0.29
N ASP A 134 21.42 10.77 1.19
CA ASP A 134 20.00 10.47 1.32
C ASP A 134 19.19 11.31 0.32
N ILE A 135 18.36 10.64 -0.49
CA ILE A 135 17.38 11.31 -1.34
C ILE A 135 16.18 11.69 -0.48
N THR A 136 15.96 12.99 -0.30
CA THR A 136 14.93 13.49 0.60
C THR A 136 13.70 14.02 -0.13
N ILE A 137 12.53 13.90 0.49
CA ILE A 137 11.26 14.41 -0.05
C ILE A 137 10.41 15.07 1.05
N PRO A 138 9.57 16.08 0.72
CA PRO A 138 8.48 16.47 1.60
C PRO A 138 7.39 15.41 1.60
N PHE A 139 6.67 15.23 2.69
CA PHE A 139 5.63 14.22 2.80
C PHE A 139 4.42 14.75 3.55
N SER A 140 3.22 14.40 3.09
CA SER A 140 2.01 14.48 3.89
C SER A 140 1.08 13.35 3.50
N TRP A 141 0.39 12.75 4.47
CA TRP A 141 -0.62 11.73 4.17
C TRP A 141 -1.71 12.24 3.21
N GLN A 142 -1.93 13.56 3.15
CA GLN A 142 -2.83 14.21 2.18
C GLN A 142 -2.45 13.96 0.72
N ASP A 143 -1.18 13.66 0.42
CA ASP A 143 -0.71 13.37 -0.95
C ASP A 143 -0.67 11.87 -1.26
N TRP A 144 -0.81 11.01 -0.25
CA TRP A 144 -0.54 9.57 -0.37
C TRP A 144 -1.75 8.68 -0.09
N ILE A 145 -2.80 9.21 0.54
CA ILE A 145 -4.05 8.49 0.81
C ILE A 145 -5.28 9.37 0.59
N ASP A 146 -6.42 8.73 0.35
CA ASP A 146 -7.70 9.42 0.24
C ASP A 146 -8.26 9.82 1.61
N LEU A 147 -8.37 11.14 1.81
CA LEU A 147 -8.94 11.80 2.99
C LEU A 147 -10.28 12.51 2.67
N SER A 148 -10.82 12.34 1.46
CA SER A 148 -11.99 13.08 0.96
C SER A 148 -13.26 12.92 1.80
N VAL A 149 -13.37 11.86 2.60
CA VAL A 149 -14.48 11.70 3.57
C VAL A 149 -14.57 12.87 4.55
N LEU A 150 -13.47 13.60 4.78
CA LEU A 150 -13.45 14.77 5.66
C LEU A 150 -14.00 16.03 4.98
N ASN A 151 -14.10 16.07 3.65
CA ASN A 151 -14.55 17.24 2.90
C ASN A 151 -15.96 17.69 3.28
N GLN A 152 -16.83 16.75 3.66
CA GLN A 152 -18.18 17.05 4.14
C GLN A 152 -18.22 18.01 5.35
N TYR A 153 -17.09 18.14 6.07
CA TYR A 153 -16.95 19.06 7.20
C TYR A 153 -16.23 20.35 6.83
N LEU A 154 -15.55 20.40 5.68
CA LEU A 154 -14.87 21.59 5.17
C LEU A 154 -15.85 22.54 4.46
N GLU A 155 -17.03 22.05 4.08
CA GLU A 155 -18.10 22.86 3.48
C GLU A 155 -18.81 23.78 4.49
N TYR A 156 -18.63 23.55 5.80
CA TYR A 156 -19.20 24.40 6.83
C TYR A 156 -18.34 25.64 7.09
N ASP A 157 -19.01 26.75 7.43
CA ASP A 157 -18.35 27.92 8.01
C ASP A 157 -17.58 27.51 9.29
N GLU A 158 -16.48 28.22 9.61
CA GLU A 158 -15.61 27.88 10.75
C GLU A 158 -16.38 27.75 12.08
N ASP A 159 -17.36 28.64 12.33
CA ASP A 159 -18.20 28.61 13.52
C ASP A 159 -19.24 27.47 13.52
N ASP A 160 -19.45 26.81 12.39
CA ASP A 160 -20.39 25.70 12.19
C ASP A 160 -19.67 24.35 12.03
N LYS A 161 -18.34 24.32 11.91
CA LYS A 161 -17.56 23.07 11.92
C LYS A 161 -17.74 22.30 13.23
N PRO A 162 -17.88 20.96 13.22
CA PRO A 162 -18.05 20.17 14.44
C PRO A 162 -16.80 20.18 15.31
N ASN A 163 -16.98 20.15 16.63
CA ASN A 163 -15.89 19.88 17.57
C ASN A 163 -15.79 18.37 17.89
N CYS A 164 -14.78 17.96 18.65
CA CYS A 164 -14.57 16.56 19.04
C CYS A 164 -15.78 15.98 19.77
N LYS A 165 -16.47 16.75 20.62
CA LYS A 165 -17.67 16.30 21.33
C LYS A 165 -18.82 16.04 20.36
N ASP A 166 -19.01 16.91 19.36
CA ASP A 166 -20.00 16.71 18.31
C ASP A 166 -19.78 15.39 17.57
N ILE A 167 -18.55 15.11 17.12
CA ILE A 167 -18.24 13.88 16.39
C ILE A 167 -18.31 12.64 17.27
N ILE A 168 -17.84 12.70 18.52
CA ILE A 168 -17.90 11.54 19.42
C ILE A 168 -19.34 11.18 19.78
N VAL A 169 -20.23 12.16 19.93
CA VAL A 169 -21.62 11.94 20.36
C VAL A 169 -22.58 11.71 19.17
N ARG A 170 -22.39 12.43 18.07
CA ARG A 170 -23.32 12.43 16.92
C ARG A 170 -22.76 11.73 15.69
N GLY A 171 -21.44 11.56 15.62
CA GLY A 171 -20.76 10.90 14.51
C GLY A 171 -21.13 11.47 13.14
N SER A 172 -21.48 10.58 12.22
CA SER A 172 -21.89 10.92 10.86
C SER A 172 -23.26 11.63 10.77
N SER A 173 -24.03 11.68 11.85
CA SER A 173 -25.34 12.35 11.89
C SER A 173 -25.25 13.83 12.31
N TYR A 174 -24.04 14.37 12.45
CA TYR A 174 -23.82 15.77 12.81
C TYR A 174 -24.48 16.74 11.81
N LYS A 175 -25.03 17.84 12.35
CA LYS A 175 -25.53 19.00 11.60
C LYS A 175 -25.25 20.29 12.40
N PRO A 176 -24.96 21.43 11.75
CA PRO A 176 -24.71 22.70 12.44
C PRO A 176 -25.82 23.12 13.42
N SER A 177 -27.08 22.85 13.09
CA SER A 177 -28.24 23.16 13.95
C SER A 177 -28.16 22.56 15.35
N ASN A 178 -27.37 21.49 15.52
CA ASN A 178 -27.28 20.70 16.74
C ASN A 178 -25.89 20.77 17.38
N LYS A 179 -25.04 21.71 16.96
CA LYS A 179 -23.67 21.92 17.46
C LYS A 179 -23.65 22.18 18.96
N PHE A 180 -22.79 21.48 19.70
CA PHE A 180 -22.54 21.77 21.10
C PHE A 180 -21.76 23.08 21.25
N ARG A 181 -22.41 24.13 21.77
CA ARG A 181 -21.80 25.45 22.01
C ARG A 181 -21.10 25.57 23.36
N ASP A 182 -21.33 24.61 24.25
CA ASP A 182 -20.78 24.63 25.62
C ASP A 182 -19.44 23.88 25.67
N GLN A 183 -18.35 24.61 25.94
CA GLN A 183 -16.94 24.20 25.78
C GLN A 183 -16.33 23.48 26.98
N LYS A 184 -17.11 23.09 28.01
CA LYS A 184 -16.53 22.42 29.19
C LYS A 184 -15.86 21.08 28.81
N LEU A 185 -14.57 21.00 29.16
CA LEU A 185 -13.47 20.19 28.61
C LEU A 185 -13.61 18.66 28.62
N GLU A 186 -12.84 18.07 27.69
CA GLU A 186 -12.29 16.71 27.60
C GLU A 186 -13.26 15.53 27.63
N TYR A 187 -13.87 15.23 26.48
CA TYR A 187 -14.60 13.96 26.31
C TYR A 187 -13.67 12.78 25.99
N SER A 188 -12.50 13.03 25.37
CA SER A 188 -11.54 11.96 25.05
C SER A 188 -10.12 12.49 24.78
N PRO A 189 -9.07 11.85 25.33
CA PRO A 189 -7.67 12.15 24.99
C PRO A 189 -7.29 11.77 23.55
N SER A 190 -8.19 11.13 22.80
CA SER A 190 -7.95 10.70 21.42
C SER A 190 -8.28 11.76 20.35
N CYS A 191 -8.95 12.86 20.73
CA CYS A 191 -9.39 13.90 19.80
C CYS A 191 -9.15 15.29 20.36
N ILE A 192 -8.62 16.19 19.54
CA ILE A 192 -8.39 17.60 19.86
C ILE A 192 -9.17 18.51 18.89
N ASP A 193 -9.81 19.55 19.41
CA ASP A 193 -10.51 20.53 18.58
C ASP A 193 -9.50 21.32 17.73
N SER A 194 -9.92 21.78 16.54
CA SER A 194 -9.02 22.47 15.60
C SER A 194 -8.39 23.75 16.15
N GLN A 195 -9.03 24.41 17.11
CA GLN A 195 -8.46 25.56 17.82
C GLN A 195 -7.22 25.20 18.65
N PHE A 196 -7.08 23.94 19.07
CA PHE A 196 -5.96 23.42 19.86
C PHE A 196 -4.98 22.58 19.03
N TYR A 197 -5.25 22.38 17.73
CA TYR A 197 -4.34 21.67 16.85
C TYR A 197 -3.11 22.53 16.56
N ASN A 198 -1.92 21.94 16.71
CA ASN A 198 -0.63 22.58 16.57
C ASN A 198 0.30 21.89 15.56
N GLY A 199 -0.24 20.98 14.73
CA GLY A 199 0.53 20.28 13.71
C GLY A 199 0.66 21.07 12.40
N SER A 200 1.14 20.39 11.36
CA SER A 200 1.51 20.95 10.05
C SER A 200 0.31 21.26 9.13
N THR A 201 -0.83 20.60 9.35
CA THR A 201 -2.00 20.73 8.48
C THR A 201 -2.59 22.14 8.54
N ASP A 202 -2.85 22.72 7.37
CA ASP A 202 -3.47 24.05 7.25
C ASP A 202 -4.85 24.07 7.91
N LYS A 203 -5.14 25.15 8.66
CA LYS A 203 -6.41 25.33 9.37
C LYS A 203 -7.63 25.25 8.45
N SER A 204 -7.50 25.74 7.22
CA SER A 204 -8.57 25.68 6.20
C SER A 204 -8.97 24.25 5.85
N LEU A 205 -8.04 23.29 5.98
CA LEU A 205 -8.23 21.88 5.67
C LEU A 205 -8.59 21.02 6.90
N LEU A 206 -8.71 21.63 8.09
CA LEU A 206 -9.15 20.95 9.30
C LEU A 206 -10.68 20.87 9.37
N PRO A 207 -11.26 19.70 9.70
CA PRO A 207 -12.71 19.49 9.73
C PRO A 207 -13.37 19.99 11.03
N GLY A 208 -12.64 20.71 11.90
CA GLY A 208 -13.10 21.16 13.22
C GLY A 208 -12.68 20.25 14.38
N PHE A 209 -12.36 18.99 14.10
CA PHE A 209 -11.93 17.96 15.06
C PHE A 209 -10.75 17.15 14.52
N ASN A 210 -9.84 16.72 15.39
CA ASN A 210 -8.58 16.09 14.97
C ASN A 210 -8.26 14.89 15.87
N PHE A 211 -8.34 13.68 15.34
CA PHE A 211 -7.94 12.49 16.08
C PHE A 211 -6.42 12.40 16.15
N VAL A 212 -5.87 12.17 17.34
CA VAL A 212 -4.42 12.04 17.61
C VAL A 212 -4.03 10.63 18.06
N SER A 213 -5.02 9.77 18.31
CA SER A 213 -4.86 8.34 18.56
C SER A 213 -6.16 7.60 18.23
N GLN A 214 -6.18 6.29 18.42
CA GLN A 214 -7.38 5.50 18.18
C GLN A 214 -8.52 5.90 19.14
N GLY A 215 -9.67 6.27 18.57
CA GLY A 215 -10.89 6.55 19.35
C GLY A 215 -11.54 5.31 19.96
N LYS A 216 -12.52 5.52 20.85
CA LYS A 216 -13.36 4.44 21.43
C LYS A 216 -14.17 3.68 20.37
N LYS A 217 -14.82 2.58 20.75
CA LYS A 217 -15.74 1.82 19.88
C LYS A 217 -16.78 2.74 19.24
N ALA A 218 -17.01 2.56 17.95
CA ALA A 218 -17.94 3.36 17.15
C ALA A 218 -18.53 2.52 16.01
N THR A 219 -19.43 3.08 15.20
CA THR A 219 -19.85 2.44 13.94
C THR A 219 -18.68 2.42 12.94
N PHE A 220 -18.71 1.53 11.93
CA PHE A 220 -17.62 1.47 10.95
C PHE A 220 -17.51 2.75 10.11
N ILE A 221 -18.63 3.43 9.83
CA ILE A 221 -18.63 4.74 9.14
C ILE A 221 -17.94 5.81 9.99
N GLU A 222 -18.22 5.85 11.29
CA GLU A 222 -17.52 6.77 12.20
C GLU A 222 -16.04 6.38 12.32
N LYS A 223 -15.71 5.09 12.31
CA LYS A 223 -14.31 4.62 12.31
C LYS A 223 -13.54 5.05 11.07
N GLN A 224 -14.17 5.08 9.90
CA GLN A 224 -13.56 5.68 8.70
C GLN A 224 -13.19 7.15 8.96
N ILE A 225 -14.12 7.95 9.49
CA ILE A 225 -13.87 9.38 9.77
C ILE A 225 -12.77 9.57 10.81
N GLN A 226 -12.79 8.78 11.89
CA GLN A 226 -11.76 8.82 12.94
C GLN A 226 -10.38 8.45 12.38
N ALA A 227 -10.30 7.39 11.55
CA ALA A 227 -9.06 6.96 10.91
C ALA A 227 -8.50 8.03 9.97
N LYS A 228 -9.33 8.60 9.09
CA LYS A 228 -8.88 9.65 8.16
C LYS A 228 -8.48 10.94 8.88
N SER A 229 -9.21 11.31 9.93
CA SER A 229 -8.80 12.42 10.81
C SER A 229 -7.45 12.11 11.47
N TYR A 230 -7.25 10.90 12.00
CA TYR A 230 -5.96 10.50 12.56
C TYR A 230 -4.81 10.60 11.55
N MET A 231 -5.01 10.11 10.32
CA MET A 231 -3.99 10.22 9.29
C MET A 231 -3.71 11.66 8.86
N LEU A 232 -4.69 12.56 8.94
CA LEU A 232 -4.53 13.98 8.64
C LEU A 232 -3.76 14.74 9.72
N SER A 233 -3.93 14.36 11.00
CA SER A 233 -3.48 15.19 12.12
C SER A 233 -2.44 14.56 13.05
N GLY A 234 -2.54 13.26 13.34
CA GLY A 234 -1.77 12.60 14.40
C GLY A 234 -0.84 11.48 13.95
N ALA A 235 -1.00 10.96 12.73
CA ALA A 235 -0.15 9.90 12.22
C ALA A 235 1.26 10.42 11.88
N PRO A 236 2.33 9.75 12.33
CA PRO A 236 3.67 10.11 11.93
C PRO A 236 3.88 9.87 10.41
N ILE A 237 4.79 10.63 9.81
CA ILE A 237 5.25 10.37 8.44
C ILE A 237 6.11 9.08 8.42
N PRO A 238 6.18 8.36 7.31
CA PRO A 238 7.00 7.16 7.21
C PRO A 238 8.50 7.48 7.35
N ASN A 239 9.27 6.51 7.85
CA ASN A 239 10.72 6.61 7.98
C ASN A 239 11.43 6.61 6.62
N SER A 240 10.88 5.90 5.64
CA SER A 240 11.34 5.88 4.24
C SER A 240 10.22 5.44 3.31
N ILE A 241 10.39 5.69 2.02
CA ILE A 241 9.55 5.16 0.94
C ILE A 241 10.44 4.42 -0.03
N LEU A 242 10.12 3.15 -0.29
CA LEU A 242 10.87 2.27 -1.18
C LEU A 242 10.05 1.99 -2.44
N PHE A 243 10.54 2.44 -3.59
CA PHE A 243 9.96 2.13 -4.90
C PHE A 243 10.61 0.87 -5.45
N LEU A 244 9.80 -0.16 -5.69
CA LEU A 244 10.25 -1.38 -6.34
C LEU A 244 10.35 -1.16 -7.86
N SER A 245 11.35 -1.79 -8.46
CA SER A 245 11.51 -1.87 -9.91
C SER A 245 11.85 -3.30 -10.33
N GLU A 246 11.73 -3.57 -11.62
CA GLU A 246 12.12 -4.82 -12.24
C GLU A 246 13.53 -5.31 -11.84
N ASN A 247 14.50 -4.40 -11.64
CA ASN A 247 15.92 -4.75 -11.44
C ASN A 247 16.53 -4.33 -10.09
N GLY A 248 15.73 -3.81 -9.17
CA GLY A 248 16.18 -3.36 -7.84
C GLY A 248 15.24 -2.33 -7.24
N THR A 249 15.74 -1.38 -6.46
CA THR A 249 14.91 -0.42 -5.72
C THR A 249 15.42 1.01 -5.72
N TYR A 250 14.54 1.95 -5.37
CA TYR A 250 14.87 3.36 -5.11
C TYR A 250 14.28 3.73 -3.75
N GLU A 251 15.14 4.02 -2.77
CA GLU A 251 14.71 4.45 -1.44
C GLU A 251 14.82 5.97 -1.33
N VAL A 252 13.80 6.58 -0.71
CA VAL A 252 13.77 8.02 -0.42
C VAL A 252 13.29 8.26 1.00
N PHE A 253 13.71 9.37 1.59
CA PHE A 253 13.54 9.68 3.01
C PHE A 253 12.69 10.94 3.20
N PRO A 254 11.46 10.80 3.73
CA PRO A 254 10.66 11.93 4.17
C PRO A 254 11.37 12.76 5.26
N THR A 255 11.52 14.07 5.05
CA THR A 255 12.19 14.98 6.01
C THR A 255 11.29 16.07 6.55
N GLU A 256 10.20 16.40 5.85
CA GLU A 256 9.27 17.44 6.23
C GLU A 256 7.83 16.92 6.17
N ASP A 257 7.02 17.24 7.18
CA ASP A 257 5.58 16.99 7.16
C ASP A 257 4.86 18.18 6.48
N LYS A 258 4.88 18.18 5.14
CA LYS A 258 4.29 19.20 4.27
C LYS A 258 3.72 18.57 3.02
N THR A 259 2.61 19.10 2.54
CA THR A 259 2.04 18.65 1.27
C THR A 259 2.90 19.06 0.07
N MET A 260 2.69 18.45 -1.10
CA MET A 260 3.33 18.86 -2.35
C MET A 260 3.02 20.32 -2.73
N MET A 261 1.91 20.86 -2.24
CA MET A 261 1.53 22.27 -2.43
C MET A 261 2.36 23.17 -1.51
N GLN A 262 2.37 22.86 -0.21
CA GLN A 262 3.07 23.67 0.81
C GLN A 262 4.60 23.64 0.68
N SER A 263 5.15 22.54 0.18
CA SER A 263 6.59 22.38 -0.04
C SER A 263 7.09 23.06 -1.31
N GLY A 264 6.19 23.50 -2.21
CA GLY A 264 6.57 24.02 -3.53
C GLY A 264 6.91 22.93 -4.55
N LEU A 265 6.78 21.65 -4.21
CA LEU A 265 7.04 20.52 -5.09
C LEU A 265 6.10 20.51 -6.31
N PHE A 266 4.85 20.95 -6.14
CA PHE A 266 3.91 21.11 -7.26
C PHE A 266 4.26 22.30 -8.17
N GLU A 267 4.77 23.41 -7.62
CA GLU A 267 5.28 24.53 -8.42
C GLU A 267 6.50 24.14 -9.24
N GLU A 268 7.44 23.40 -8.64
CA GLU A 268 8.59 22.85 -9.35
C GLU A 268 8.13 22.01 -10.54
N PHE A 269 7.17 21.11 -10.32
CA PHE A 269 6.62 20.27 -11.37
C PHE A 269 5.95 21.08 -12.50
N LYS A 270 5.14 22.10 -12.17
CA LYS A 270 4.55 23.00 -13.17
C LYS A 270 5.62 23.71 -14.01
N ASN A 271 6.67 24.21 -13.36
CA ASN A 271 7.78 24.90 -14.03
C ASN A 271 8.53 23.96 -14.99
N ASP A 272 8.80 22.72 -14.57
CA ASP A 272 9.46 21.71 -15.40
C ASP A 272 8.63 21.36 -16.66
N HIS A 273 7.31 21.50 -16.58
CA HIS A 273 6.38 21.26 -17.69
C HIS A 273 5.99 22.54 -18.46
N GLY A 274 6.67 23.66 -18.21
CA GLY A 274 6.44 24.92 -18.92
C GLY A 274 5.08 25.58 -18.63
N ILE A 275 4.40 25.22 -17.54
CA ILE A 275 3.11 25.79 -17.15
C ILE A 275 3.37 27.12 -16.44
N SER A 276 3.21 28.23 -17.17
CA SER A 276 3.31 29.57 -16.59
C SER A 276 1.97 30.04 -16.00
N THR A 277 2.04 30.76 -14.88
CA THR A 277 0.91 31.42 -14.20
C THR A 277 0.14 32.42 -15.07
N LEU A 278 0.67 32.80 -16.23
CA LEU A 278 0.12 33.80 -17.15
C LEU A 278 -0.72 33.22 -18.30
N SER A 279 -0.84 31.90 -18.41
CA SER A 279 -1.52 31.24 -19.53
C SER A 279 -3.02 30.98 -19.27
N SER A 280 -3.76 32.00 -18.84
CA SER A 280 -5.18 31.93 -18.46
C SER A 280 -6.17 32.02 -19.63
N LEU A 281 -5.78 31.66 -20.86
CA LEU A 281 -6.60 31.85 -22.07
C LEU A 281 -6.77 30.62 -22.96
N GLY A 282 -6.42 29.42 -22.50
CA GLY A 282 -6.70 28.17 -23.22
C GLY A 282 -6.90 27.00 -22.26
N ASN A 283 -7.67 25.97 -22.68
CA ASN A 283 -7.79 24.70 -21.97
C ASN A 283 -6.41 24.04 -21.87
N ASN A 284 -5.64 24.39 -20.85
CA ASN A 284 -4.30 23.85 -20.58
C ASN A 284 -4.41 22.56 -19.78
N LEU A 285 -5.14 21.59 -20.35
CA LEU A 285 -5.21 20.26 -19.77
C LEU A 285 -3.82 19.61 -19.84
N LEU A 286 -3.23 19.36 -18.68
CA LEU A 286 -2.00 18.60 -18.55
C LEU A 286 -2.35 17.12 -18.46
N VAL A 287 -1.75 16.31 -19.33
CA VAL A 287 -1.81 14.85 -19.23
C VAL A 287 -0.59 14.39 -18.45
N VAL A 288 -0.81 13.69 -17.34
CA VAL A 288 0.26 13.10 -16.54
C VAL A 288 0.24 11.58 -16.63
N ASN A 289 1.44 11.00 -16.67
CA ASN A 289 1.64 9.57 -16.74
C ASN A 289 2.75 9.14 -15.75
N PRO A 290 2.37 8.57 -14.59
CA PRO A 290 3.34 8.13 -13.59
C PRO A 290 4.22 6.96 -14.07
N ILE A 291 3.78 6.18 -15.06
CA ILE A 291 4.58 5.09 -15.63
C ILE A 291 5.72 5.68 -16.47
N GLU A 292 5.43 6.66 -17.31
CA GLU A 292 6.46 7.35 -18.12
C GLU A 292 7.49 8.04 -17.22
N GLU A 293 7.05 8.70 -16.14
CA GLU A 293 7.98 9.30 -15.17
C GLU A 293 8.86 8.25 -14.47
N PHE A 294 8.28 7.10 -14.11
CA PHE A 294 9.02 6.00 -13.51
C PHE A 294 10.01 5.35 -14.49
N GLU A 295 9.61 5.16 -15.74
CA GLU A 295 10.49 4.68 -16.81
C GLU A 295 11.63 5.68 -17.05
N SER A 296 11.34 6.99 -17.04
CA SER A 296 12.37 8.03 -17.14
C SER A 296 13.36 7.99 -15.98
N LEU A 297 12.89 7.75 -14.74
CA LEU A 297 13.76 7.53 -13.58
C LEU A 297 14.65 6.29 -13.81
N THR A 298 14.05 5.14 -14.08
CA THR A 298 14.76 3.84 -14.18
C THR A 298 15.67 3.74 -15.41
N SER A 299 15.43 4.50 -16.48
CA SER A 299 16.33 4.58 -17.63
C SER A 299 17.55 5.46 -17.37
N THR A 300 17.46 6.38 -16.40
CA THR A 300 18.48 7.40 -16.15
C THR A 300 19.33 7.08 -14.93
N ILE A 301 18.71 6.54 -13.88
CA ILE A 301 19.34 6.21 -12.60
C ILE A 301 19.31 4.68 -12.48
N PRO A 302 20.44 4.02 -12.24
CA PRO A 302 20.43 2.57 -11.99
C PRO A 302 19.70 2.28 -10.66
N PRO A 303 19.02 1.12 -10.55
CA PRO A 303 18.39 0.75 -9.29
C PRO A 303 19.43 0.27 -8.28
N GLN A 304 19.16 0.50 -6.99
CA GLN A 304 19.94 -0.07 -5.91
C GLN A 304 19.73 -1.58 -5.88
N GLN A 305 20.80 -2.32 -5.65
CA GLN A 305 20.80 -3.78 -5.63
C GLN A 305 21.29 -4.28 -4.28
N SER A 306 20.59 -5.27 -3.72
CA SER A 306 21.04 -5.95 -2.51
C SER A 306 22.36 -6.70 -2.75
N SER A 307 23.09 -6.94 -1.67
CA SER A 307 24.27 -7.81 -1.70
C SER A 307 23.89 -9.26 -2.02
N LEU A 308 22.74 -9.73 -1.51
CA LEU A 308 22.21 -11.05 -1.78
C LEU A 308 21.24 -11.04 -2.97
N ARG A 309 21.75 -11.44 -4.13
CA ARG A 309 21.03 -11.42 -5.42
C ARG A 309 20.45 -12.77 -5.77
N PHE A 310 19.19 -13.00 -5.40
CA PHE A 310 18.51 -14.26 -5.66
C PHE A 310 18.39 -14.60 -7.16
N ASP A 311 18.36 -13.60 -8.04
CA ASP A 311 18.33 -13.78 -9.49
C ASP A 311 19.63 -14.36 -10.04
N GLN A 312 20.75 -14.05 -9.38
CA GLN A 312 22.06 -14.61 -9.69
C GLN A 312 22.31 -15.96 -8.99
N LEU A 313 21.60 -16.22 -7.89
CA LEU A 313 21.71 -17.46 -7.13
C LEU A 313 20.81 -18.58 -7.63
N PHE A 314 19.62 -18.26 -8.15
CA PHE A 314 18.68 -19.26 -8.64
C PHE A 314 18.92 -19.56 -10.12
N THR A 315 20.05 -20.22 -10.39
CA THR A 315 20.48 -20.62 -11.73
C THR A 315 20.38 -22.14 -11.90
N LYS A 316 20.61 -22.61 -13.13
CA LYS A 316 20.62 -24.05 -13.42
C LYS A 316 21.80 -24.73 -12.69
N GLU A 317 22.91 -24.04 -12.57
CA GLU A 317 24.16 -24.50 -11.96
C GLU A 317 24.00 -24.73 -10.46
N THR A 318 23.17 -23.93 -9.78
CA THR A 318 22.83 -24.08 -8.35
C THR A 318 21.61 -24.95 -8.10
N ASN A 319 21.05 -25.58 -9.14
CA ASN A 319 19.78 -26.30 -9.08
C ASN A 319 18.59 -25.44 -8.57
N PHE A 320 18.69 -24.11 -8.70
CA PHE A 320 17.73 -23.17 -8.11
C PHE A 320 17.58 -23.33 -6.59
N GLU A 321 18.67 -23.70 -5.91
CA GLU A 321 18.69 -23.87 -4.45
C GLU A 321 19.51 -22.75 -3.79
N TYR A 322 19.02 -22.27 -2.65
CA TYR A 322 19.76 -21.38 -1.76
C TYR A 322 19.77 -22.01 -0.37
N LYS A 323 20.97 -22.24 0.17
CA LYS A 323 21.15 -22.77 1.52
C LYS A 323 21.20 -21.61 2.49
N VAL A 324 20.11 -21.42 3.22
CA VAL A 324 20.05 -20.42 4.29
C VAL A 324 21.07 -20.80 5.38
N PRO A 325 21.97 -19.88 5.79
CA PRO A 325 22.91 -20.13 6.88
C PRO A 325 22.18 -20.50 8.18
N PHE A 326 22.75 -21.43 8.96
CA PHE A 326 22.14 -21.86 10.23
C PHE A 326 22.08 -20.70 11.23
N GLU A 327 23.09 -19.83 11.18
CA GLU A 327 23.21 -18.62 12.01
C GLU A 327 22.05 -17.65 11.78
N SER A 328 21.42 -17.65 10.59
CA SER A 328 20.23 -16.82 10.32
C SER A 328 19.02 -17.19 11.18
N PHE A 329 19.05 -18.36 11.82
CA PHE A 329 18.01 -18.84 12.73
C PHE A 329 18.37 -18.63 14.22
N ILE A 330 19.55 -18.11 14.52
CA ILE A 330 20.00 -17.85 15.88
C ILE A 330 19.81 -16.36 16.20
N PHE A 331 18.95 -16.05 17.16
CA PHE A 331 18.71 -14.68 17.62
C PHE A 331 19.21 -14.50 19.04
N ASN A 332 20.31 -13.77 19.20
CA ASN A 332 20.85 -13.37 20.49
C ASN A 332 20.67 -11.85 20.63
N ASP A 333 19.51 -11.45 21.14
CA ASP A 333 19.13 -10.05 21.31
C ASP A 333 20.07 -9.30 22.26
N THR A 334 20.54 -9.96 23.33
CA THR A 334 21.51 -9.37 24.26
C THR A 334 22.81 -8.99 23.55
N GLN A 335 23.33 -9.89 22.71
CA GLN A 335 24.53 -9.62 21.92
C GLN A 335 24.31 -8.48 20.92
N ILE A 336 23.20 -8.51 20.17
CA ILE A 336 22.87 -7.47 19.18
C ILE A 336 22.77 -6.10 19.84
N VAL A 337 22.12 -6.02 21.02
CA VAL A 337 22.00 -4.76 21.77
C VAL A 337 23.39 -4.25 22.20
N ASN A 338 24.25 -5.11 22.74
CA ASN A 338 25.59 -4.72 23.16
C ASN A 338 26.42 -4.19 21.98
N GLU A 339 26.40 -4.87 20.83
CA GLU A 339 27.12 -4.45 19.62
C GLU A 339 26.63 -3.08 19.12
N LEU A 340 25.31 -2.85 19.12
CA LEU A 340 24.74 -1.55 18.76
C LEU A 340 25.06 -0.47 19.79
N GLU A 341 25.07 -0.78 21.09
CA GLU A 341 25.46 0.16 22.14
C GLU A 341 26.93 0.59 22.02
N GLU A 342 27.84 -0.35 21.78
CA GLU A 342 29.26 -0.07 21.56
C GLU A 342 29.47 0.88 20.37
N ARG A 343 28.76 0.62 19.25
CA ARG A 343 28.76 1.50 18.08
C ARG A 343 28.08 2.86 18.33
N ASN A 344 27.11 2.91 19.23
CA ASN A 344 26.46 4.17 19.62
C ASN A 344 27.39 5.07 20.44
N GLN A 345 28.28 4.48 21.26
CA GLN A 345 29.27 5.24 22.04
C GLN A 345 30.29 5.96 21.14
N SER A 346 30.58 5.41 19.95
CA SER A 346 31.43 6.05 18.94
C SER A 346 30.66 6.99 17.98
N ASP A 347 29.37 7.25 18.25
CA ASP A 347 28.43 8.01 17.40
C ASP A 347 28.41 7.55 15.94
N SER A 348 28.64 6.26 15.72
CA SER A 348 28.73 5.65 14.38
C SER A 348 27.39 5.12 13.87
N LEU A 349 26.33 5.15 14.69
CA LEU A 349 25.02 4.61 14.32
C LEU A 349 24.24 5.57 13.43
N LYS A 350 23.67 5.01 12.35
CA LYS A 350 22.69 5.69 11.52
C LYS A 350 21.36 5.88 12.28
N PRO A 351 20.50 6.84 11.88
CA PRO A 351 19.22 7.09 12.54
C PRO A 351 18.32 5.85 12.68
N PHE A 352 18.26 4.99 11.65
CA PHE A 352 17.46 3.76 11.69
C PHE A 352 18.01 2.73 12.69
N GLU A 353 19.33 2.62 12.84
CA GLU A 353 19.97 1.75 13.83
C GLU A 353 19.69 2.25 15.25
N LYS A 354 19.70 3.57 15.47
CA LYS A 354 19.33 4.17 16.76
C LYS A 354 17.88 3.84 17.12
N ARG A 355 16.94 3.92 16.17
CA ARG A 355 15.53 3.51 16.38
C ARG A 355 15.41 2.01 16.67
N HIS A 356 16.16 1.17 15.95
CA HIS A 356 16.17 -0.28 16.17
C HIS A 356 16.69 -0.64 17.57
N LEU A 357 17.81 -0.03 17.99
CA LEU A 357 18.36 -0.19 19.34
C LEU A 357 17.34 0.20 20.41
N GLN A 358 16.65 1.33 20.24
CA GLN A 358 15.59 1.76 21.15
C GLN A 358 14.43 0.74 21.19
N SER A 359 14.02 0.21 20.04
CA SER A 359 12.97 -0.82 19.95
C SER A 359 13.37 -2.12 20.67
N LEU A 360 14.60 -2.61 20.46
CA LEU A 360 15.12 -3.81 21.13
C LEU A 360 15.17 -3.63 22.65
N LYS A 361 15.70 -2.50 23.12
CA LYS A 361 15.74 -2.17 24.54
C LYS A 361 14.34 -2.10 25.14
N TYR A 362 13.42 -1.41 24.46
CA TYR A 362 12.03 -1.36 24.88
C TYR A 362 11.45 -2.77 24.97
N SER A 363 11.65 -3.60 23.94
CA SER A 363 11.21 -4.99 23.89
C SER A 363 11.65 -5.76 25.13
N GLN A 364 12.94 -5.69 25.49
CA GLN A 364 13.52 -6.36 26.67
C GLN A 364 12.92 -5.90 28.01
N THR A 365 12.37 -4.68 28.08
CA THR A 365 11.69 -4.20 29.29
C THR A 365 10.26 -4.68 29.44
N GLN A 366 9.64 -5.21 28.38
CA GLN A 366 8.24 -5.63 28.41
C GLN A 366 8.10 -7.02 29.01
N GLU A 367 7.00 -7.23 29.72
CA GLU A 367 6.61 -8.56 30.19
C GLU A 367 5.85 -9.29 29.08
N MET A 368 6.11 -10.59 28.92
CA MET A 368 5.47 -11.44 27.90
C MET A 368 3.93 -11.39 27.93
N SER A 369 3.32 -11.25 29.11
CA SER A 369 1.87 -11.17 29.29
C SER A 369 1.27 -9.81 28.91
N LYS A 370 2.10 -8.80 28.63
CA LYS A 370 1.69 -7.41 28.35
C LYS A 370 2.11 -6.94 26.95
N LEU A 371 2.59 -7.85 26.10
CA LEU A 371 3.02 -7.50 24.74
C LEU A 371 1.84 -6.97 23.93
N PRO A 372 1.89 -5.72 23.46
CA PRO A 372 0.84 -5.18 22.61
C PRO A 372 0.87 -5.84 21.24
N LYS A 373 -0.28 -5.85 20.54
CA LYS A 373 -0.29 -6.12 19.09
C LYS A 373 0.50 -5.04 18.35
N SER A 374 1.07 -5.36 17.18
CA SER A 374 1.80 -4.41 16.32
C SER A 374 0.94 -3.20 15.94
N PHE A 375 -0.34 -3.44 15.63
CA PHE A 375 -1.28 -2.40 15.25
C PHE A 375 -2.59 -2.48 16.03
N PHE A 376 -3.40 -1.43 15.90
CA PHE A 376 -4.75 -1.38 16.45
C PHE A 376 -5.77 -1.81 15.40
N GLU A 377 -6.52 -2.86 15.69
CA GLU A 377 -7.64 -3.29 14.85
C GLU A 377 -8.80 -2.28 14.86
N VAL A 378 -9.65 -2.33 13.84
CA VAL A 378 -10.80 -1.43 13.71
C VAL A 378 -11.89 -1.82 14.72
N ASN A 379 -11.85 -1.15 15.86
CA ASN A 379 -12.71 -1.49 16.98
C ASN A 379 -14.14 -0.94 16.82
N ILE A 380 -15.07 -1.74 16.28
CA ILE A 380 -16.47 -1.33 16.09
C ILE A 380 -17.42 -1.80 17.20
N ASN A 381 -18.61 -1.20 17.23
CA ASN A 381 -19.77 -1.76 17.92
C ASN A 381 -20.24 -3.00 17.14
N TRP A 382 -20.04 -4.18 17.70
CA TRP A 382 -20.39 -5.47 17.09
C TRP A 382 -21.23 -6.34 18.04
N PRO A 383 -22.25 -7.08 17.56
CA PRO A 383 -22.75 -7.16 16.19
C PRO A 383 -23.46 -5.87 15.74
N ALA A 384 -23.37 -5.55 14.45
CA ALA A 384 -23.96 -4.34 13.87
C ALA A 384 -24.85 -4.63 12.66
N LYS A 385 -25.71 -3.66 12.33
CA LYS A 385 -26.51 -3.64 11.09
C LYS A 385 -26.15 -2.42 10.27
N PHE A 386 -26.17 -2.58 8.95
CA PHE A 386 -25.99 -1.50 7.99
C PHE A 386 -26.97 -1.71 6.84
N LYS A 387 -27.61 -0.64 6.36
CA LYS A 387 -28.59 -0.69 5.24
C LYS A 387 -29.63 -1.83 5.32
N GLY A 388 -30.03 -2.22 6.53
CA GLY A 388 -31.04 -3.26 6.77
C GLY A 388 -30.51 -4.69 6.91
N HIS A 389 -29.24 -4.97 6.59
CA HIS A 389 -28.61 -6.28 6.79
C HIS A 389 -27.66 -6.29 8.00
N LYS A 390 -27.29 -7.49 8.47
CA LYS A 390 -26.25 -7.67 9.49
C LYS A 390 -24.89 -7.59 8.80
N LEU A 391 -23.97 -6.82 9.38
CA LEU A 391 -22.57 -6.84 8.94
C LEU A 391 -21.99 -8.24 9.17
N THR A 392 -21.06 -8.66 8.30
CA THR A 392 -20.34 -9.94 8.41
C THR A 392 -18.93 -9.78 8.97
N GLU A 393 -18.37 -8.56 8.92
CA GLU A 393 -17.03 -8.24 9.39
C GLU A 393 -17.07 -7.46 10.70
N ASN A 394 -16.23 -7.86 11.66
CA ASN A 394 -16.18 -7.27 13.01
C ASN A 394 -15.06 -6.23 13.18
N GLY A 395 -14.29 -5.93 12.12
CA GLY A 395 -13.14 -5.02 12.15
C GLY A 395 -11.80 -5.64 12.56
N GLY A 396 -11.76 -6.94 12.86
CA GLY A 396 -10.50 -7.70 12.92
C GLY A 396 -9.82 -7.78 11.55
N HIS A 397 -8.50 -7.96 11.54
CA HIS A 397 -7.65 -7.97 10.32
C HIS A 397 -7.61 -6.65 9.52
N TYR A 398 -8.18 -5.56 10.05
CA TYR A 398 -8.02 -4.22 9.48
C TYR A 398 -7.15 -3.35 10.38
N ASP A 399 -6.12 -2.74 9.80
CA ASP A 399 -5.38 -1.67 10.47
C ASP A 399 -6.26 -0.42 10.56
N TYR A 400 -6.51 0.06 11.78
CA TYR A 400 -7.28 1.27 12.05
C TYR A 400 -6.78 2.49 11.27
N ARG A 401 -5.47 2.65 11.11
CA ARG A 401 -4.86 3.83 10.46
C ARG A 401 -5.36 4.02 9.04
N PHE A 402 -5.42 2.93 8.29
CA PHE A 402 -5.73 2.94 6.86
C PHE A 402 -7.18 2.50 6.57
N PHE A 403 -8.01 2.34 7.61
CA PHE A 403 -9.38 1.87 7.43
C PHE A 403 -10.20 2.83 6.57
N ASN A 404 -10.87 2.25 5.56
CA ASN A 404 -11.77 2.99 4.68
C ASN A 404 -13.19 2.48 4.80
N THR A 405 -13.40 1.20 4.54
CA THR A 405 -14.70 0.54 4.69
C THR A 405 -14.46 -0.96 4.80
N PHE A 406 -15.47 -1.68 5.24
CA PHE A 406 -15.47 -3.13 5.14
C PHE A 406 -15.46 -3.56 3.68
N LEU A 407 -14.58 -4.50 3.34
CA LEU A 407 -14.49 -5.05 2.00
C LEU A 407 -15.83 -5.68 1.60
N SER A 408 -16.55 -6.25 2.57
CA SER A 408 -17.89 -6.80 2.34
C SER A 408 -18.95 -5.78 1.94
N GLU A 409 -18.74 -4.51 2.32
CA GLU A 409 -19.62 -3.40 1.98
C GLU A 409 -19.14 -2.65 0.72
N SER A 410 -18.08 -3.12 0.07
CA SER A 410 -17.49 -2.54 -1.13
C SER A 410 -17.44 -3.55 -2.28
N LYS A 411 -18.56 -3.66 -3.00
CA LYS A 411 -18.57 -4.40 -4.27
C LYS A 411 -17.82 -3.62 -5.37
N LEU A 412 -17.09 -4.34 -6.22
CA LEU A 412 -16.43 -3.78 -7.40
C LEU A 412 -17.45 -3.51 -8.52
N ASN A 413 -18.39 -4.43 -8.71
CA ASN A 413 -19.57 -4.25 -9.54
C ASN A 413 -20.79 -4.99 -8.92
N GLN A 414 -21.96 -4.90 -9.54
CA GLN A 414 -23.19 -5.49 -8.97
C GLN A 414 -23.23 -7.02 -8.97
N PHE A 415 -22.34 -7.68 -9.71
CA PHE A 415 -22.28 -9.13 -9.93
C PHE A 415 -21.12 -9.82 -9.20
N ASP A 416 -20.07 -9.07 -8.86
CA ASP A 416 -18.91 -9.64 -8.19
C ASP A 416 -19.24 -10.16 -6.80
N ASP A 417 -18.58 -11.27 -6.44
CA ASP A 417 -18.57 -11.76 -5.09
C ASP A 417 -17.95 -10.70 -4.17
N VAL A 418 -18.52 -10.60 -2.98
CA VAL A 418 -18.12 -9.73 -1.89
C VAL A 418 -16.63 -9.90 -1.52
N SER A 419 -16.08 -11.10 -1.78
CA SER A 419 -14.68 -11.48 -1.54
C SER A 419 -13.71 -11.12 -2.68
N GLU A 420 -14.16 -10.80 -3.90
CA GLU A 420 -13.24 -10.57 -5.04
C GLU A 420 -12.26 -9.44 -4.77
N LYS A 421 -12.74 -8.34 -4.18
CA LYS A 421 -11.90 -7.21 -3.82
C LYS A 421 -10.81 -7.60 -2.82
N ARG A 422 -11.14 -8.45 -1.85
CA ARG A 422 -10.18 -8.98 -0.85
C ARG A 422 -9.08 -9.76 -1.53
N LYS A 423 -9.43 -10.67 -2.45
CA LYS A 423 -8.46 -11.49 -3.20
C LYS A 423 -7.50 -10.65 -4.01
N ILE A 424 -8.00 -9.62 -4.71
CA ILE A 424 -7.16 -8.71 -5.49
C ILE A 424 -6.17 -7.99 -4.56
N ILE A 425 -6.63 -7.51 -3.40
CA ILE A 425 -5.77 -6.84 -2.41
C ILE A 425 -4.71 -7.80 -1.89
N LEU A 426 -5.10 -8.99 -1.41
CA LEU A 426 -4.17 -9.98 -0.87
C LEU A 426 -3.17 -10.43 -1.94
N HIS A 427 -3.62 -10.76 -3.15
CA HIS A 427 -2.73 -11.18 -4.24
C HIS A 427 -1.69 -10.10 -4.59
N ARG A 428 -2.09 -8.83 -4.65
CA ARG A 428 -1.15 -7.71 -4.86
C ARG A 428 -0.21 -7.52 -3.68
N LEU A 429 -0.70 -7.68 -2.45
CA LEU A 429 0.11 -7.58 -1.24
C LEU A 429 1.21 -8.64 -1.22
N ILE A 430 0.86 -9.93 -1.44
CA ILE A 430 1.88 -10.99 -1.45
C ILE A 430 2.85 -10.84 -2.62
N HIS A 431 2.38 -10.44 -3.81
CA HIS A 431 3.26 -10.21 -4.94
C HIS A 431 4.27 -9.08 -4.65
N THR A 432 3.78 -7.96 -4.09
CA THR A 432 4.63 -6.83 -3.72
C THR A 432 5.60 -7.21 -2.59
N TRP A 433 5.15 -7.97 -1.59
CA TRP A 433 6.00 -8.47 -0.50
C TRP A 433 7.12 -9.40 -1.00
N LEU A 434 6.80 -10.32 -1.89
CA LEU A 434 7.78 -11.23 -2.49
C LEU A 434 8.77 -10.46 -3.36
N GLN A 435 8.33 -9.50 -4.15
CA GLN A 435 9.25 -8.62 -4.90
C GLN A 435 10.15 -7.83 -3.96
N PHE A 436 9.59 -7.22 -2.92
CA PHE A 436 10.34 -6.45 -1.92
C PHE A 436 11.44 -7.29 -1.27
N THR A 437 11.08 -8.42 -0.66
CA THR A 437 12.04 -9.30 0.02
C THR A 437 13.06 -9.87 -0.96
N TYR A 438 12.65 -10.23 -2.18
CA TYR A 438 13.56 -10.72 -3.21
C TYR A 438 14.57 -9.66 -3.66
N LYS A 439 14.13 -8.41 -3.89
CA LYS A 439 15.01 -7.31 -4.33
C LYS A 439 15.91 -6.80 -3.21
N GLN A 440 15.47 -6.88 -1.96
CA GLN A 440 16.27 -6.51 -0.79
C GLN A 440 17.16 -7.65 -0.26
N GLY A 441 17.04 -8.86 -0.83
CA GLY A 441 17.86 -9.99 -0.42
C GLY A 441 17.49 -10.58 0.94
N TYR A 442 16.21 -10.46 1.34
CA TYR A 442 15.70 -11.11 2.54
C TYR A 442 15.05 -12.45 2.20
N VAL A 443 15.34 -13.46 3.00
CA VAL A 443 14.71 -14.77 2.85
C VAL A 443 13.28 -14.73 3.41
N SER A 444 12.29 -14.96 2.54
CA SER A 444 10.88 -15.09 2.92
C SER A 444 10.23 -16.25 2.16
N PHE A 445 9.38 -17.01 2.86
CA PHE A 445 8.65 -18.14 2.30
C PHE A 445 7.16 -17.99 2.60
N LEU A 446 6.30 -18.42 1.67
CA LEU A 446 4.87 -18.58 1.95
C LEU A 446 4.69 -19.61 3.07
N ALA A 447 3.74 -19.37 3.97
CA ALA A 447 3.46 -20.23 5.10
C ALA A 447 1.96 -20.55 5.23
N HIS A 448 1.64 -21.54 6.06
CA HIS A 448 0.28 -21.85 6.51
C HIS A 448 -0.77 -21.87 5.38
N GLY A 449 -1.85 -21.08 5.51
CA GLY A 449 -2.95 -21.01 4.55
C GLY A 449 -2.50 -20.51 3.18
N THR A 450 -1.59 -19.54 3.15
CA THR A 450 -1.04 -18.97 1.92
C THR A 450 -0.19 -19.97 1.13
N LEU A 451 0.63 -20.77 1.79
CA LEU A 451 1.40 -21.82 1.10
C LEU A 451 0.48 -22.91 0.55
N LEU A 452 -0.54 -23.27 1.33
CA LEU A 452 -1.50 -24.30 0.92
C LEU A 452 -2.30 -23.85 -0.30
N SER A 453 -2.80 -22.61 -0.32
CA SER A 453 -3.55 -22.05 -1.43
C SER A 453 -2.69 -21.93 -2.69
N TRP A 454 -1.46 -21.40 -2.56
CA TRP A 454 -0.49 -21.38 -3.65
C TRP A 454 -0.19 -22.77 -4.24
N TYR A 455 -0.10 -23.80 -3.40
CA TYR A 455 0.17 -25.17 -3.85
C TYR A 455 -0.93 -25.73 -4.77
N TRP A 456 -2.19 -25.35 -4.55
CA TRP A 456 -3.32 -25.89 -5.30
C TRP A 456 -3.46 -25.28 -6.69
N ASP A 457 -3.46 -23.96 -6.78
CA ASP A 457 -3.70 -23.25 -8.04
C ASP A 457 -2.88 -21.95 -8.19
N GLY A 458 -2.00 -21.64 -7.24
CA GLY A 458 -1.18 -20.43 -7.25
C GLY A 458 -1.92 -19.18 -6.74
N LEU A 459 -3.10 -19.33 -6.14
CA LEU A 459 -3.95 -18.23 -5.68
C LEU A 459 -4.12 -18.23 -4.16
N VAL A 460 -4.69 -17.14 -3.64
CA VAL A 460 -5.19 -17.06 -2.26
C VAL A 460 -6.55 -17.76 -2.20
N PHE A 461 -6.88 -18.43 -1.09
CA PHE A 461 -8.18 -19.07 -0.95
C PHE A 461 -9.34 -18.07 -1.01
N GLU A 462 -10.50 -18.54 -1.48
CA GLU A 462 -11.68 -17.69 -1.66
C GLU A 462 -12.24 -17.13 -0.34
N TRP A 463 -11.90 -17.78 0.78
CA TRP A 463 -12.34 -17.44 2.14
C TRP A 463 -11.19 -17.01 3.06
N ASP A 464 -9.98 -16.82 2.52
CA ASP A 464 -8.85 -16.34 3.31
C ASP A 464 -8.98 -14.84 3.59
N ASP A 465 -8.66 -14.45 4.82
CA ASP A 465 -8.75 -13.07 5.28
C ASP A 465 -7.39 -12.38 5.40
N ASP A 466 -6.31 -13.14 5.35
CA ASP A 466 -4.93 -12.70 5.55
C ASP A 466 -3.92 -13.49 4.70
N ILE A 467 -2.64 -13.14 4.87
CA ILE A 467 -1.50 -13.77 4.22
C ILE A 467 -0.45 -14.11 5.28
N ASP A 468 0.05 -15.33 5.22
CA ASP A 468 1.09 -15.84 6.08
C ASP A 468 2.41 -16.02 5.33
N VAL A 469 3.47 -15.44 5.90
CA VAL A 469 4.85 -15.65 5.46
C VAL A 469 5.75 -15.97 6.64
N GLN A 470 6.85 -16.67 6.37
CA GLN A 470 7.88 -16.99 7.35
C GLN A 470 9.24 -16.51 6.85
N MET A 471 10.08 -16.08 7.79
CA MET A 471 11.44 -15.60 7.53
C MET A 471 12.37 -16.13 8.62
N PRO A 472 13.67 -16.34 8.33
CA PRO A 472 14.66 -16.51 9.39
C PRO A 472 14.66 -15.31 10.32
N ILE A 473 14.90 -15.53 11.62
CA ILE A 473 14.77 -14.48 12.62
C ILE A 473 15.78 -13.34 12.44
N MET A 474 16.97 -13.64 11.91
CA MET A 474 17.95 -12.60 11.59
C MET A 474 17.54 -11.77 10.37
N ASP A 475 16.89 -12.36 9.37
CA ASP A 475 16.29 -11.60 8.26
C ASP A 475 15.20 -10.68 8.77
N LEU A 476 14.32 -11.14 9.67
CA LEU A 476 13.29 -10.30 10.30
C LEU A 476 13.90 -9.17 11.14
N ASN A 477 14.95 -9.44 11.92
CA ASN A 477 15.67 -8.41 12.68
C ASN A 477 16.26 -7.34 11.76
N ASN A 478 16.93 -7.76 10.69
CA ASN A 478 17.54 -6.84 9.75
C ASN A 478 16.49 -6.05 8.96
N LEU A 479 15.39 -6.68 8.55
CA LEU A 479 14.26 -6.02 7.91
C LEU A 479 13.63 -4.99 8.87
N SER A 480 13.45 -5.32 10.15
CA SER A 480 12.97 -4.38 11.17
C SER A 480 13.91 -3.20 11.35
N MET A 481 15.23 -3.43 11.32
CA MET A 481 16.20 -2.36 11.49
C MET A 481 16.16 -1.35 10.34
N HIS A 482 16.05 -1.82 9.09
CA HIS A 482 16.14 -0.96 7.91
C HIS A 482 14.78 -0.38 7.49
N PHE A 483 13.71 -1.18 7.53
CA PHE A 483 12.46 -0.88 6.86
C PHE A 483 11.25 -0.74 7.80
N ASN A 484 11.42 -0.82 9.12
CA ASN A 484 10.29 -0.58 10.03
C ASN A 484 9.80 0.88 9.92
N GLY A 485 8.49 1.04 9.72
CA GLY A 485 7.84 2.33 9.49
C GLY A 485 8.02 2.86 8.07
N SER A 486 8.35 2.01 7.09
CA SER A 486 8.50 2.41 5.69
C SER A 486 7.24 2.15 4.86
N MET A 487 7.07 2.89 3.77
CA MET A 487 6.10 2.59 2.73
C MET A 487 6.78 1.86 1.58
N ILE A 488 6.25 0.69 1.22
CA ILE A 488 6.73 -0.08 0.08
C ILE A 488 5.77 0.13 -1.08
N VAL A 489 6.25 0.76 -2.15
CA VAL A 489 5.51 1.05 -3.37
C VAL A 489 5.82 -0.02 -4.40
N GLN A 490 4.78 -0.70 -4.91
CA GLN A 490 4.97 -1.72 -5.95
C GLN A 490 5.57 -1.10 -7.22
N ASP A 491 6.15 -1.93 -8.10
CA ASP A 491 6.57 -1.46 -9.41
C ASP A 491 5.35 -0.89 -10.17
N LEU A 492 5.50 0.37 -10.62
CA LEU A 492 4.43 1.16 -11.20
C LEU A 492 3.94 0.62 -12.54
N LYS A 493 4.73 -0.25 -13.20
CA LYS A 493 4.29 -1.02 -14.37
C LYS A 493 3.10 -1.94 -14.05
N PHE A 494 2.96 -2.39 -12.80
CA PHE A 494 1.83 -3.20 -12.34
C PHE A 494 0.73 -2.37 -11.67
N GLY A 495 0.91 -1.05 -11.50
CA GLY A 495 -0.03 -0.12 -10.87
C GLY A 495 0.43 0.54 -9.56
N PHE A 496 -0.51 1.11 -8.80
CA PHE A 496 -0.25 2.10 -7.75
C PHE A 496 -0.37 1.58 -6.30
N HIS A 497 -0.32 0.27 -6.11
CA HIS A 497 -0.44 -0.33 -4.78
C HIS A 497 0.77 0.02 -3.91
N LYS A 498 0.54 0.05 -2.60
CA LYS A 498 1.56 0.25 -1.60
C LYS A 498 1.09 -0.30 -0.28
N PHE A 499 2.02 -0.78 0.53
CA PHE A 499 1.74 -1.16 1.91
C PHE A 499 2.68 -0.42 2.86
N PHE A 500 2.26 -0.29 4.11
CA PHE A 500 3.07 0.26 5.18
C PHE A 500 3.63 -0.91 6.00
N LEU A 501 4.95 -0.96 6.15
CA LEU A 501 5.64 -2.00 6.89
C LEU A 501 5.79 -1.58 8.35
N ASP A 502 5.11 -2.29 9.25
CA ASP A 502 5.15 -2.05 10.69
C ASP A 502 5.57 -3.32 11.41
N VAL A 503 6.70 -3.26 12.11
CA VAL A 503 7.24 -4.40 12.86
C VAL A 503 7.03 -4.15 14.35
N SER A 504 6.38 -5.12 15.01
CA SER A 504 6.16 -5.03 16.46
C SER A 504 7.46 -4.87 17.24
N ASN A 505 7.37 -4.10 18.32
CA ASN A 505 8.46 -3.93 19.29
C ASN A 505 8.66 -5.15 20.20
N SER A 506 8.20 -6.34 19.80
CA SER A 506 8.19 -7.57 20.61
C SER A 506 9.12 -8.65 20.07
N ILE A 507 10.05 -8.29 19.18
CA ILE A 507 10.92 -9.25 18.48
C ILE A 507 11.79 -10.11 19.42
N THR A 508 12.09 -9.64 20.63
CA THR A 508 12.87 -10.40 21.64
C THR A 508 12.06 -11.47 22.38
N HIS A 509 10.74 -11.48 22.24
CA HIS A 509 9.84 -12.35 22.99
C HIS A 509 9.30 -13.53 22.17
N ARG A 510 10.19 -14.46 21.81
CA ARG A 510 9.89 -15.61 20.93
C ARG A 510 9.62 -16.90 21.71
N THR A 511 8.47 -16.97 22.39
CA THR A 511 7.95 -18.23 22.94
C THR A 511 6.83 -18.80 22.08
N LYS A 512 6.72 -20.12 22.03
CA LYS A 512 5.69 -20.84 21.27
C LYS A 512 4.30 -20.47 21.81
N GLY A 513 3.39 -20.06 20.91
CA GLY A 513 2.02 -19.66 21.26
C GLY A 513 1.79 -18.15 21.42
N ASN A 514 2.80 -17.32 21.12
CA ASN A 514 2.61 -15.88 21.01
C ASN A 514 2.15 -15.52 19.59
N ASP A 515 0.84 -15.38 19.38
CA ASP A 515 0.28 -14.95 18.09
C ASP A 515 0.53 -13.45 17.81
N SER A 516 0.93 -12.67 18.81
CA SER A 516 1.22 -11.22 18.69
C SER A 516 2.59 -10.89 18.08
N CYS A 517 3.31 -11.90 17.56
CA CYS A 517 4.77 -11.80 17.44
C CYS A 517 5.30 -11.42 16.05
N CYS A 518 4.48 -11.29 15.00
CA CYS A 518 4.98 -10.91 13.68
C CYS A 518 3.97 -10.07 12.88
N LEU A 519 4.48 -8.93 12.37
CA LEU A 519 3.95 -8.04 11.32
C LEU A 519 2.44 -7.73 11.40
#